data_AF-A0A151F565-F1
#
_entry.id   AF-A0A151F565-F1
#
_cell.length_a   1.000
_cell.length_b   1.000
_cell.length_c   1.000
_cell.angle_alpha   90.00
_cell.angle_beta   90.00
_cell.angle_gamma   90.00
#
_symmetry.space_group_name_H-M   'P 1'
#
loop_
_entity.id
_entity.type
_entity.pdbx_description
1 polymer ?
#
loop_
_entity_poly.entity_id
_entity_poly.type
_entity_poly.pdbx_seq_one_letter_code
_entity_poly.pdbx_strand_id
1 'polypeptide(L)'
;MIHVYLFKEMFFCEPMTTNTPELCHNPLTTLFKEVITELQEEPAFQKETAAFDKDGTPSVKLAVGNAPLHYDLWKGLRNPAVIGVYPAGLQEIWELYAHRRKKGIDESGRPTIFQVPQSFDFALKNYSRVVMVSVMLPFSPRILNEYADVIIKKEKGSSHVFSRMYEDVNSLLDKATTRVALDLVADHNVVIPMNNDTVKSISEEALPVTRQGNSHGPSKGGNYPQKSVAALLGLGQFGVNRIIFRDEIINGKIHRFTGPLRSLVIFDSEDVVTNEEGIIYLAEQWRHFLFTLYNFTDTDYEVNKYRFCSYIPFNDQGCDLCREYCPSGAQETSIPTPTGEYPEHISRQTHRFWEGKLQFDYGRCCEERGQMATLYPEWSCARGLTMCAAKGRRRVYAAENFYRKMCELTTM
;
A
#
# COMPACT_ATOMS: atom_id res chain seq x y z
N MET A 1 -39.41 -3.69 -17.95
CA MET A 1 -39.19 -2.42 -17.23
C MET A 1 -38.18 -2.70 -16.14
N ILE A 2 -36.91 -2.39 -16.40
CA ILE A 2 -35.77 -2.82 -15.59
C ILE A 2 -35.44 -1.69 -14.62
N HIS A 3 -35.45 -1.98 -13.32
CA HIS A 3 -35.05 -1.05 -12.27
C HIS A 3 -33.55 -0.74 -12.39
N VAL A 4 -33.25 0.53 -12.64
CA VAL A 4 -31.92 1.12 -12.59
C VAL A 4 -31.64 1.50 -11.13
N TYR A 5 -30.73 0.79 -10.47
CA TYR A 5 -30.16 1.25 -9.20
C TYR A 5 -29.18 2.39 -9.50
N LEU A 6 -29.63 3.61 -9.20
CA LEU A 6 -28.84 4.82 -9.15
C LEU A 6 -27.92 4.77 -7.92
N PHE A 7 -26.61 4.67 -8.15
CA PHE A 7 -25.60 5.15 -7.19
C PHE A 7 -25.75 6.68 -7.11
N LYS A 8 -26.57 7.14 -6.17
CA LYS A 8 -26.71 8.55 -5.80
C LYS A 8 -26.32 8.68 -4.33
N GLU A 9 -25.31 9.51 -4.10
CA GLU A 9 -25.05 10.23 -2.84
C GLU A 9 -24.89 9.35 -1.59
N MET A 10 -23.63 9.05 -1.24
CA MET A 10 -23.26 8.63 0.11
C MET A 10 -23.57 9.79 1.06
N PHE A 11 -24.52 9.58 1.96
CA PHE A 11 -25.03 10.56 2.91
C PHE A 11 -24.04 10.82 4.05
N PHE A 12 -24.09 12.05 4.56
CA PHE A 12 -23.30 12.60 5.65
C PHE A 12 -23.50 11.83 6.96
N CYS A 13 -22.41 11.48 7.65
CA CYS A 13 -22.47 11.29 9.11
C CYS A 13 -22.67 12.66 9.77
N GLU A 14 -23.74 12.80 10.56
CA GLU A 14 -23.88 13.96 11.45
C GLU A 14 -22.79 13.92 12.54
N PRO A 15 -22.21 15.07 12.92
CA PRO A 15 -21.17 15.10 13.94
C PRO A 15 -21.77 14.87 15.33
N MET A 16 -21.49 13.72 15.94
CA MET A 16 -21.63 13.57 17.38
C MET A 16 -20.41 14.20 18.07
N THR A 17 -20.70 15.12 18.99
CA THR A 17 -19.71 15.87 19.77
C THR A 17 -19.06 14.96 20.82
N THR A 18 -17.97 14.29 20.44
CA THR A 18 -16.93 13.82 21.35
C THR A 18 -15.58 14.12 20.70
N ASN A 19 -14.67 14.77 21.42
CA ASN A 19 -13.37 15.27 20.94
C ASN A 19 -12.34 14.16 20.64
N THR A 20 -12.77 13.03 20.08
CA THR A 20 -11.89 11.94 19.64
C THR A 20 -12.22 11.69 18.18
N PRO A 21 -11.26 11.80 17.24
CA PRO A 21 -11.52 11.44 15.86
C PRO A 21 -11.95 9.97 15.82
N GLU A 22 -13.18 9.71 15.41
CA GLU A 22 -13.65 8.34 15.17
C GLU A 22 -12.67 7.65 14.20
N LEU A 23 -12.21 6.44 14.52
CA LEU A 23 -11.25 5.66 13.72
C LEU A 23 -11.88 5.05 12.46
N CYS A 24 -12.78 5.79 11.83
CA CYS A 24 -13.57 5.40 10.68
C CYS A 24 -12.99 6.01 9.40
N HIS A 25 -13.33 5.42 8.25
CA HIS A 25 -12.76 5.82 6.96
C HIS A 25 -12.94 7.31 6.64
N ASN A 26 -14.13 7.87 6.86
CA ASN A 26 -14.43 9.25 6.46
C ASN A 26 -13.73 10.29 7.35
N PRO A 27 -13.82 10.24 8.70
CA PRO A 27 -13.06 11.14 9.57
C PRO A 27 -11.56 11.10 9.30
N LEU A 28 -10.98 9.90 9.16
CA LEU A 28 -9.55 9.75 8.86
C LEU A 28 -9.17 10.32 7.50
N THR A 29 -10.01 10.11 6.47
CA THR A 29 -9.76 10.70 5.14
C THR A 29 -9.77 12.22 5.21
N THR A 30 -10.73 12.81 5.91
CA THR A 30 -10.80 14.26 6.13
C THR A 30 -9.55 14.78 6.85
N LEU A 31 -9.15 14.14 7.95
CA LEU A 31 -7.96 14.50 8.71
C LEU A 31 -6.68 14.45 7.85
N PHE A 32 -6.52 13.41 7.03
CA PHE A 32 -5.39 13.37 6.07
C PHE A 32 -5.45 14.49 5.03
N LYS A 33 -6.64 14.79 4.49
CA LYS A 33 -6.82 15.89 3.53
C LYS A 33 -6.47 17.25 4.15
N GLU A 34 -6.92 17.52 5.37
CA GLU A 34 -6.62 18.74 6.12
C GLU A 34 -5.11 18.88 6.36
N VAL A 35 -4.47 17.85 6.93
CA VAL A 35 -3.03 17.86 7.20
C VAL A 35 -2.19 18.02 5.92
N ILE A 36 -2.58 17.38 4.82
CA ILE A 36 -1.88 17.55 3.53
C ILE A 36 -2.07 18.96 2.99
N THR A 37 -3.25 19.54 3.16
CA THR A 37 -3.55 20.92 2.73
C THR A 37 -2.70 21.92 3.52
N GLU A 38 -2.60 21.77 4.85
CA GLU A 38 -1.68 22.58 5.68
C GLU A 38 -0.22 22.42 5.24
N LEU A 39 0.22 21.18 4.99
CA LEU A 39 1.59 20.93 4.54
C LEU A 39 1.91 21.63 3.21
N GLN A 40 0.92 21.80 2.33
CA GLN A 40 1.10 22.51 1.05
C GLN A 40 1.35 24.01 1.22
N GLU A 41 1.05 24.59 2.38
CA GLU A 41 1.42 25.97 2.69
C GLU A 41 2.93 26.12 2.91
N GLU A 42 3.63 25.05 3.31
CA GLU A 42 5.08 25.05 3.49
C GLU A 42 5.81 25.23 2.14
N PRO A 43 6.85 26.08 2.04
CA PRO A 43 7.59 26.32 0.80
C PRO A 43 8.12 25.06 0.11
N ALA A 44 8.38 23.98 0.87
CA ALA A 44 8.85 22.71 0.35
C ALA A 44 7.79 21.95 -0.47
N PHE A 45 6.49 22.21 -0.29
CA PHE A 45 5.38 21.42 -0.84
C PHE A 45 4.38 22.20 -1.70
N GLN A 46 4.62 23.48 -1.99
CA GLN A 46 3.74 24.35 -2.79
C GLN A 46 3.54 23.94 -4.27
N LYS A 47 4.00 22.76 -4.69
CA LYS A 47 3.96 22.31 -6.09
C LYS A 47 2.85 21.30 -6.31
N GLU A 48 2.23 21.35 -7.49
CA GLU A 48 1.19 20.40 -7.92
C GLU A 48 1.78 19.05 -8.37
N THR A 49 2.35 18.29 -7.43
CA THR A 49 2.93 16.96 -7.67
C THR A 49 1.96 15.82 -7.33
N ALA A 50 1.03 16.05 -6.40
CA ALA A 50 -0.03 15.10 -6.06
C ALA A 50 -1.27 15.27 -6.97
N ALA A 51 -2.16 14.27 -6.94
CA ALA A 51 -3.49 14.37 -7.51
C ALA A 51 -4.44 15.14 -6.57
N PHE A 52 -5.31 15.95 -7.17
CA PHE A 52 -6.35 16.69 -6.47
C PHE A 52 -7.72 16.34 -7.03
N ASP A 53 -8.73 16.40 -6.17
CA ASP A 53 -10.13 16.28 -6.52
C ASP A 53 -10.61 17.59 -7.19
N LYS A 54 -11.83 17.57 -7.77
CA LYS A 54 -12.36 18.72 -8.54
C LYS A 54 -12.59 19.97 -7.69
N ASP A 55 -12.75 19.80 -6.38
CA ASP A 55 -12.92 20.86 -5.38
C ASP A 55 -11.58 21.48 -4.94
N GLY A 56 -10.46 21.00 -5.48
CA GLY A 56 -9.12 21.46 -5.11
C GLY A 56 -8.56 20.81 -3.86
N THR A 57 -9.25 19.83 -3.26
CA THR A 57 -8.72 19.07 -2.11
C THR A 57 -7.79 17.94 -2.58
N PRO A 58 -6.78 17.52 -1.77
CA PRO A 58 -5.92 16.40 -2.12
C PRO A 58 -6.72 15.11 -2.31
N SER A 59 -6.43 14.33 -3.37
CA SER A 59 -7.17 13.09 -3.69
C SER A 59 -6.69 11.90 -2.85
N VAL A 60 -6.78 12.02 -1.53
CA VAL A 60 -6.39 10.97 -0.58
C VAL A 60 -7.24 9.72 -0.78
N LYS A 61 -6.59 8.56 -0.89
CA LYS A 61 -7.26 7.25 -0.88
C LYS A 61 -6.87 6.51 0.38
N LEU A 62 -7.84 6.01 1.11
CA LEU A 62 -7.64 5.40 2.42
C LEU A 62 -8.40 4.08 2.50
N ALA A 63 -7.88 3.16 3.30
CA ALA A 63 -8.60 1.96 3.72
C ALA A 63 -8.29 1.69 5.18
N VAL A 64 -9.30 1.28 5.93
CA VAL A 64 -9.19 0.93 7.34
C VAL A 64 -9.59 -0.53 7.48
N GLY A 65 -8.82 -1.29 8.23
CA GLY A 65 -9.25 -2.59 8.69
C GLY A 65 -8.75 -2.87 10.10
N ASN A 66 -9.40 -3.81 10.76
CA ASN A 66 -9.05 -4.20 12.11
C ASN A 66 -8.87 -5.72 12.23
N ALA A 67 -8.23 -6.10 13.33
CA ALA A 67 -8.07 -7.50 13.71
C ALA A 67 -7.83 -7.59 15.23
N PRO A 68 -8.06 -8.76 15.85
CA PRO A 68 -7.58 -8.98 17.21
C PRO A 68 -6.05 -9.03 17.26
N LEU A 69 -5.44 -8.74 18.41
CA LEU A 69 -3.98 -8.66 18.54
C LEU A 69 -3.25 -10.00 18.30
N HIS A 70 -3.93 -11.13 18.45
CA HIS A 70 -3.37 -12.46 18.15
C HIS A 70 -3.41 -12.82 16.65
N TYR A 71 -3.95 -11.94 15.81
CA TYR A 71 -4.05 -12.16 14.38
C TYR A 71 -2.68 -12.10 13.70
N ASP A 72 -2.34 -13.16 12.97
CA ASP A 72 -1.13 -13.18 12.13
C ASP A 72 -1.41 -12.53 10.77
N LEU A 73 -1.04 -11.25 10.64
CA LEU A 73 -1.14 -10.47 9.40
C LEU A 73 -0.54 -11.18 8.18
N TRP A 74 0.46 -12.03 8.40
CA TRP A 74 1.26 -12.63 7.34
C TRP A 74 1.01 -14.12 7.18
N LYS A 75 -0.01 -14.69 7.82
CA LYS A 75 -0.35 -16.11 7.71
C LYS A 75 -0.60 -16.47 6.25
N GLY A 76 0.30 -17.29 5.67
CA GLY A 76 0.29 -17.72 4.27
C GLY A 76 0.99 -16.75 3.29
N LEU A 77 1.51 -15.62 3.77
CA LEU A 77 2.28 -14.65 2.96
C LEU A 77 3.78 -14.63 3.26
N ARG A 78 4.29 -15.33 4.28
CA ARG A 78 5.72 -15.33 4.67
C ARG A 78 6.69 -15.92 3.64
N ASN A 79 6.24 -16.14 2.41
CA ASN A 79 7.08 -16.55 1.29
C ASN A 79 7.97 -15.36 0.84
N PRO A 80 9.30 -15.46 0.96
CA PRO A 80 10.22 -14.38 0.57
C PRO A 80 10.17 -14.02 -0.91
N ALA A 81 9.77 -14.93 -1.81
CA ALA A 81 9.59 -14.58 -3.23
C ALA A 81 8.39 -13.64 -3.47
N VAL A 82 7.40 -13.67 -2.57
CA VAL A 82 6.20 -12.83 -2.58
C VAL A 82 6.46 -11.52 -1.83
N ILE A 83 6.79 -11.59 -0.54
CA ILE A 83 6.99 -10.39 0.29
C ILE A 83 8.36 -9.75 0.08
N GLY A 84 9.40 -10.50 -0.25
CA GLY A 84 10.77 -10.00 -0.50
C GLY A 84 11.68 -9.92 0.72
N VAL A 85 11.11 -9.97 1.92
CA VAL A 85 11.79 -9.98 3.23
C VAL A 85 10.90 -10.70 4.24
N TYR A 86 11.43 -11.01 5.42
CA TYR A 86 10.62 -11.46 6.54
C TYR A 86 9.78 -10.29 7.09
N PRO A 87 8.44 -10.31 7.02
CA PRO A 87 7.64 -9.17 7.44
C PRO A 87 7.50 -9.08 8.98
N ALA A 88 7.59 -7.87 9.52
CA ALA A 88 7.32 -7.54 10.92
C ALA A 88 5.83 -7.73 11.24
N GLY A 89 5.51 -8.53 12.26
CA GLY A 89 4.16 -8.71 12.78
C GLY A 89 3.79 -7.65 13.82
N LEU A 90 2.62 -7.82 14.44
CA LEU A 90 2.10 -6.91 15.47
C LEU A 90 3.02 -6.83 16.69
N GLN A 91 3.64 -7.96 17.05
CA GLN A 91 4.61 -8.03 18.14
C GLN A 91 5.83 -7.16 17.87
N GLU A 92 6.49 -7.31 16.72
CA GLU A 92 7.69 -6.51 16.41
C GLU A 92 7.38 -5.02 16.29
N ILE A 93 6.18 -4.65 15.81
CA ILE A 93 5.72 -3.26 15.75
C ILE A 93 5.54 -2.68 17.17
N TRP A 94 4.93 -3.44 18.08
CA TRP A 94 4.77 -3.04 19.49
C TRP A 94 6.12 -2.91 20.20
N GLU A 95 7.00 -3.90 20.02
CA GLU A 95 8.31 -3.93 20.64
C GLU A 95 9.18 -2.75 20.21
N LEU A 96 9.14 -2.33 18.94
CA LEU A 96 9.78 -1.07 18.51
C LEU A 96 9.23 0.11 19.32
N TYR A 97 7.91 0.28 19.34
CA TYR A 97 7.29 1.42 20.01
C TYR A 97 7.68 1.49 21.48
N ALA A 98 7.60 0.37 22.18
CA ALA A 98 7.95 0.30 23.60
C ALA A 98 9.47 0.43 23.84
N HIS A 99 10.33 0.06 22.88
CA HIS A 99 11.77 0.27 22.98
C HIS A 99 12.17 1.74 22.90
N ARG A 100 11.55 2.50 21.98
CA ARG A 100 11.88 3.93 21.76
C ARG A 100 11.26 4.89 22.76
N ARG A 101 10.31 4.43 23.56
CA ARG A 101 9.73 5.19 24.66
C ARG A 101 10.74 5.31 25.81
N LYS A 102 10.93 6.54 26.33
CA LYS A 102 11.93 6.81 27.38
C LYS A 102 11.66 5.95 28.61
N LYS A 103 12.64 5.15 29.00
CA LYS A 103 12.73 4.61 30.37
C LYS A 103 13.20 5.76 31.26
N GLY A 104 12.32 6.24 32.12
CA GLY A 104 12.60 7.37 32.98
C GLY A 104 11.81 7.21 34.27
N ILE A 105 12.48 7.47 35.38
CA ILE A 105 11.86 7.63 36.67
C ILE A 105 12.01 9.12 37.01
N ASP A 106 10.92 9.79 37.34
CA ASP A 106 10.97 11.19 37.75
C ASP A 106 11.63 11.35 39.14
N GLU A 107 11.77 12.60 39.58
CA GLU A 107 12.39 12.94 40.86
C GLU A 107 11.66 12.33 42.08
N SER A 108 10.40 11.89 41.90
CA SER A 108 9.56 11.27 42.93
C SER A 108 9.60 9.74 42.93
N GLY A 109 10.40 9.12 42.06
CA GLY A 109 10.47 7.66 41.95
C GLY A 109 9.37 7.06 41.06
N ARG A 110 8.58 7.88 40.36
CA ARG A 110 7.49 7.40 39.50
C ARG A 110 7.96 7.20 38.05
N PRO A 111 7.53 6.11 37.39
CA PRO A 111 7.64 5.98 35.94
C PRO A 111 7.13 7.23 35.23
N THR A 112 7.88 7.77 34.29
CA THR A 112 7.38 8.88 33.46
C THR A 112 6.16 8.43 32.66
N ILE A 113 5.25 9.37 32.34
CA ILE A 113 4.08 9.12 31.49
C ILE A 113 4.42 8.57 30.09
N PHE A 114 5.70 8.64 29.71
CA PHE A 114 6.21 8.09 28.45
C PHE A 114 6.74 6.66 28.58
N GLN A 115 6.70 6.04 29.76
CA GLN A 115 7.17 4.67 29.93
C GLN A 115 6.08 3.67 29.53
N VAL A 116 6.37 2.86 28.51
CA VAL A 116 5.47 1.80 28.03
C VAL A 116 6.13 0.43 28.27
N PRO A 117 5.42 -0.57 28.81
CA PRO A 117 5.97 -1.91 28.97
C PRO A 117 6.37 -2.55 27.64
N GLN A 118 7.58 -3.14 27.60
CA GLN A 118 8.16 -3.68 26.37
C GLN A 118 7.49 -4.96 25.88
N SER A 119 6.89 -5.75 26.76
CA SER A 119 6.29 -7.03 26.39
C SER A 119 5.02 -6.85 25.58
N PHE A 120 4.88 -7.60 24.49
CA PHE A 120 3.61 -7.68 23.75
C PHE A 120 2.46 -8.27 24.58
N ASP A 121 2.76 -9.10 25.59
CA ASP A 121 1.79 -9.56 26.59
C ASP A 121 1.09 -8.42 27.33
N PHE A 122 1.75 -7.27 27.47
CA PHE A 122 1.10 -6.08 28.01
C PHE A 122 0.06 -5.56 27.03
N ALA A 123 0.41 -5.44 25.74
CA ALA A 123 -0.54 -5.00 24.72
C ALA A 123 -1.76 -5.93 24.67
N LEU A 124 -1.55 -7.25 24.69
CA LEU A 124 -2.60 -8.27 24.72
C LEU A 124 -3.55 -8.16 25.91
N LYS A 125 -3.11 -7.58 27.04
CA LYS A 125 -3.92 -7.41 28.25
C LYS A 125 -4.67 -6.08 28.30
N ASN A 126 -4.19 -5.06 27.59
CA ASN A 126 -4.71 -3.69 27.71
C ASN A 126 -5.43 -3.21 26.45
N TYR A 127 -5.21 -3.86 25.31
CA TYR A 127 -5.83 -3.54 24.04
C TYR A 127 -6.54 -4.75 23.48
N SER A 128 -7.70 -4.51 22.88
CA SER A 128 -8.61 -5.55 22.39
C SER A 128 -8.44 -5.75 20.89
N ARG A 129 -8.09 -4.70 20.16
CA ARG A 129 -7.89 -4.75 18.71
C ARG A 129 -6.69 -3.93 18.24
N VAL A 130 -6.26 -4.25 17.03
CA VAL A 130 -5.40 -3.40 16.23
C VAL A 130 -6.20 -2.84 15.05
N VAL A 131 -6.16 -1.53 14.85
CA VAL A 131 -6.65 -0.85 13.65
C VAL A 131 -5.46 -0.51 12.77
N MET A 132 -5.53 -0.93 11.52
CA MET A 132 -4.56 -0.60 10.49
C MET A 132 -5.21 0.35 9.51
N VAL A 133 -4.55 1.48 9.28
CA VAL A 133 -4.94 2.44 8.25
C VAL A 133 -3.90 2.36 7.15
N SER A 134 -4.30 2.19 5.90
CA SER A 134 -3.41 2.40 4.75
C SER A 134 -3.89 3.58 3.96
N VAL A 135 -2.95 4.48 3.65
CA VAL A 135 -3.19 5.71 2.91
C VAL A 135 -2.33 5.75 1.65
N MET A 136 -2.93 6.20 0.55
CA MET A 136 -2.27 6.52 -0.71
C MET A 136 -2.50 7.99 -1.02
N LEU A 137 -1.43 8.70 -1.34
CA LEU A 137 -1.50 10.00 -2.00
C LEU A 137 -1.16 9.81 -3.47
N PRO A 138 -2.15 9.82 -4.39
CA PRO A 138 -1.89 9.51 -5.80
C PRO A 138 -1.02 10.58 -6.46
N PHE A 139 -0.20 10.14 -7.41
CA PHE A 139 0.59 11.03 -8.26
C PHE A 139 -0.28 11.86 -9.19
N SER A 140 0.20 13.06 -9.55
CA SER A 140 -0.44 13.91 -10.56
C SER A 140 -0.66 13.15 -11.88
N PRO A 141 -1.92 12.98 -12.34
CA PRO A 141 -2.22 12.33 -13.61
C PRO A 141 -1.59 13.05 -14.81
N ARG A 142 -1.41 14.37 -14.72
CA ARG A 142 -0.77 15.19 -15.75
C ARG A 142 0.69 14.77 -15.94
N ILE A 143 1.47 14.76 -14.86
CA ILE A 143 2.90 14.39 -14.89
C ILE A 143 3.08 12.93 -15.32
N LEU A 144 2.20 12.03 -14.87
CA LEU A 144 2.21 10.63 -15.33
C LEU A 144 1.99 10.51 -16.84
N ASN A 145 1.03 11.26 -17.41
CA ASN A 145 0.78 11.25 -18.85
C ASN A 145 1.92 11.88 -19.64
N GLU A 146 2.47 13.00 -19.18
CA GLU A 146 3.64 13.65 -19.80
C GLU A 146 4.83 12.69 -19.85
N TYR A 147 5.12 11.98 -18.76
CA TYR A 147 6.22 11.02 -18.73
C TYR A 147 5.92 9.77 -19.58
N ALA A 148 4.68 9.29 -19.61
CA ALA A 148 4.28 8.22 -20.52
C ALA A 148 4.47 8.60 -22.00
N ASP A 149 4.11 9.83 -22.38
CA ASP A 149 4.29 10.32 -23.73
C ASP A 149 5.78 10.44 -24.10
N VAL A 150 6.64 10.81 -23.14
CA VAL A 150 8.09 10.79 -23.30
C VAL A 150 8.61 9.36 -23.54
N ILE A 151 8.13 8.39 -22.75
CA ILE A 151 8.49 6.97 -22.86
C ILE A 151 8.15 6.42 -24.25
N ILE A 152 6.97 6.76 -24.78
CA ILE A 152 6.48 6.30 -26.08
C ILE A 152 7.23 6.99 -27.24
N LYS A 153 7.43 8.32 -27.17
CA LYS A 153 7.90 9.11 -28.32
C LYS A 153 9.42 9.18 -28.45
N LYS A 154 10.16 9.19 -27.33
CA LYS A 154 11.58 9.59 -27.33
C LYS A 154 12.54 8.45 -27.01
N GLU A 155 12.05 7.29 -26.58
CA GLU A 155 12.79 6.13 -26.01
C GLU A 155 13.76 6.45 -24.83
N LYS A 156 14.47 7.59 -24.86
CA LYS A 156 15.48 8.10 -23.92
C LYS A 156 15.22 9.57 -23.52
N GLY A 157 14.02 9.87 -23.02
CA GLY A 157 13.73 11.22 -22.51
C GLY A 157 13.98 11.38 -21.01
N SER A 158 14.17 12.63 -20.57
CA SER A 158 14.41 12.95 -19.16
C SER A 158 13.22 12.61 -18.27
N SER A 159 13.51 12.05 -17.10
CA SER A 159 12.53 11.70 -16.05
C SER A 159 12.51 12.70 -14.90
N HIS A 160 13.26 13.81 -14.96
CA HIS A 160 13.47 14.69 -13.80
C HIS A 160 12.17 15.22 -13.17
N VAL A 161 11.18 15.60 -13.98
CA VAL A 161 9.85 16.04 -13.49
C VAL A 161 9.15 14.91 -12.74
N PHE A 162 9.17 13.69 -13.29
CA PHE A 162 8.59 12.52 -12.63
C PHE A 162 9.35 12.17 -11.35
N SER A 163 10.69 12.17 -11.38
CA SER A 163 11.52 11.88 -10.21
C SER A 163 11.24 12.85 -9.08
N ARG A 164 11.15 14.14 -9.40
CA ARG A 164 10.80 15.19 -8.43
C ARG A 164 9.40 14.98 -7.85
N MET A 165 8.41 14.71 -8.69
CA MET A 165 7.06 14.36 -8.23
C MET A 165 7.09 13.16 -7.29
N TYR A 166 7.86 12.13 -7.61
CA TYR A 166 7.98 10.93 -6.80
C TYR A 166 8.51 11.27 -5.39
N GLU A 167 9.59 12.04 -5.29
CA GLU A 167 10.19 12.45 -4.02
C GLU A 167 9.27 13.39 -3.22
N ASP A 168 8.72 14.41 -3.88
CA ASP A 168 7.85 15.42 -3.24
C ASP A 168 6.62 14.75 -2.61
N VAL A 169 5.94 13.85 -3.34
CA VAL A 169 4.74 13.17 -2.84
C VAL A 169 5.09 12.14 -1.74
N ASN A 170 6.25 11.49 -1.80
CA ASN A 170 6.70 10.59 -0.72
C ASN A 170 6.95 11.37 0.57
N SER A 171 7.72 12.47 0.48
CA SER A 171 8.04 13.33 1.62
C SER A 171 6.78 13.95 2.24
N LEU A 172 5.86 14.42 1.40
CA LEU A 172 4.58 14.96 1.83
C LEU A 172 3.76 13.92 2.61
N LEU A 173 3.65 12.69 2.08
CA LEU A 173 2.90 11.62 2.73
C LEU A 173 3.58 11.10 4.02
N ASP A 174 4.92 11.08 4.07
CA ASP A 174 5.68 10.75 5.30
C ASP A 174 5.36 11.75 6.42
N LYS A 175 5.42 13.06 6.13
CA LYS A 175 5.07 14.10 7.10
C LYS A 175 3.60 14.04 7.50
N ALA A 176 2.69 13.89 6.53
CA ALA A 176 1.26 13.82 6.80
C ALA A 176 0.92 12.64 7.72
N THR A 177 1.45 11.45 7.42
CA THR A 177 1.26 10.25 8.26
C THR A 177 1.73 10.49 9.69
N THR A 178 2.83 11.22 9.87
CA THR A 178 3.36 11.53 11.20
C THR A 178 2.47 12.52 11.96
N ARG A 179 1.98 13.59 11.31
CA ARG A 179 1.08 14.56 11.93
C ARG A 179 -0.27 13.94 12.30
N VAL A 180 -0.88 13.22 11.37
CA VAL A 180 -2.13 12.48 11.65
C VAL A 180 -1.94 11.51 12.82
N ALA A 181 -0.81 10.81 12.89
CA ALA A 181 -0.53 9.93 14.01
C ALA A 181 -0.51 10.68 15.36
N LEU A 182 0.08 11.88 15.40
CA LEU A 182 0.11 12.73 16.60
C LEU A 182 -1.29 13.17 17.01
N ASP A 183 -2.12 13.58 16.05
CA ASP A 183 -3.49 14.04 16.30
C ASP A 183 -4.41 12.92 16.80
N LEU A 184 -4.09 11.66 16.48
CA LEU A 184 -4.84 10.49 16.93
C LEU A 184 -4.38 9.92 18.28
N VAL A 185 -3.27 10.38 18.85
CA VAL A 185 -2.80 9.90 20.15
C VAL A 185 -3.81 10.29 21.24
N ALA A 186 -4.30 9.29 21.97
CA ALA A 186 -5.20 9.45 23.11
C ALA A 186 -4.79 8.53 24.26
N ASP A 187 -5.33 8.76 25.46
CA ASP A 187 -4.97 8.01 26.67
C ASP A 187 -5.27 6.51 26.59
N HIS A 188 -6.24 6.11 25.76
CA HIS A 188 -6.71 4.73 25.62
C HIS A 188 -6.16 4.01 24.37
N ASN A 189 -5.25 4.65 23.62
CA ASN A 189 -4.69 4.06 22.41
C ASN A 189 -3.18 4.26 22.30
N VAL A 190 -2.57 3.52 21.38
CA VAL A 190 -1.18 3.69 20.95
C VAL A 190 -1.18 3.77 19.45
N VAL A 191 -0.75 4.91 18.91
CA VAL A 191 -0.66 5.17 17.47
C VAL A 191 0.79 5.15 17.02
N ILE A 192 1.10 4.32 16.03
CA ILE A 192 2.45 4.19 15.46
C ILE A 192 2.40 4.59 13.98
N PRO A 193 3.04 5.70 13.58
CA PRO A 193 3.14 6.08 12.18
C PRO A 193 4.12 5.17 11.45
N MET A 194 3.65 4.42 10.46
CA MET A 194 4.49 3.57 9.63
C MET A 194 4.99 4.36 8.41
N ASN A 195 5.65 5.49 8.67
CA ASN A 195 6.40 6.27 7.69
C ASN A 195 7.72 5.57 7.30
N ASN A 196 8.43 6.05 6.27
CA ASN A 196 9.66 5.38 5.80
C ASN A 196 10.72 5.22 6.89
N ASP A 197 10.92 6.24 7.73
CA ASP A 197 11.92 6.21 8.80
C ASP A 197 11.56 5.22 9.92
N THR A 198 10.27 5.13 10.27
CA THR A 198 9.78 4.17 11.26
C THR A 198 9.90 2.75 10.73
N VAL A 199 9.51 2.51 9.46
CA VAL A 199 9.68 1.20 8.82
C VAL A 199 11.16 0.78 8.80
N LYS A 200 12.06 1.70 8.45
CA LYS A 200 13.51 1.47 8.52
C LYS A 200 13.93 1.12 9.96
N SER A 201 13.47 1.87 10.95
CA SER A 201 13.80 1.64 12.36
C SER A 201 13.31 0.29 12.88
N ILE A 202 12.08 -0.14 12.55
CA ILE A 202 11.57 -1.50 12.87
C ILE A 202 12.50 -2.57 12.31
N SER A 203 12.91 -2.37 11.06
CA SER A 203 13.78 -3.30 10.34
C SER A 203 15.13 -3.46 11.02
N GLU A 204 15.69 -2.36 11.53
CA GLU A 204 17.02 -2.33 12.15
C GLU A 204 17.00 -2.74 13.63
N GLU A 205 15.97 -2.33 14.40
CA GLU A 205 15.96 -2.41 15.86
C GLU A 205 15.11 -3.56 16.42
N ALA A 206 13.95 -3.85 15.81
CA ALA A 206 12.98 -4.81 16.37
C ALA A 206 13.13 -6.23 15.79
N LEU A 207 13.77 -6.37 14.64
CA LEU A 207 13.95 -7.66 13.98
C LEU A 207 15.37 -8.20 14.17
N PRO A 208 15.55 -9.50 14.46
CA PRO A 208 16.88 -10.10 14.53
C PRO A 208 17.64 -10.01 13.21
N VAL A 209 18.96 -9.81 13.25
CA VAL A 209 19.84 -9.72 12.06
C VAL A 209 19.68 -10.91 11.11
N THR A 210 19.41 -12.11 11.62
CA THR A 210 19.16 -13.32 10.80
C THR A 210 17.87 -13.27 9.97
N ARG A 211 16.94 -12.36 10.32
CA ARG A 211 15.72 -12.04 9.58
C ARG A 211 15.82 -10.70 8.84
N GLN A 212 16.91 -9.96 9.07
CA GLN A 212 17.30 -8.80 8.29
C GLN A 212 18.09 -9.24 7.04
N GLY A 213 18.15 -8.37 6.04
CA GLY A 213 18.93 -8.61 4.83
C GLY A 213 18.20 -9.33 3.70
N ASN A 214 18.96 -9.65 2.65
CA ASN A 214 18.46 -10.02 1.32
C ASN A 214 18.19 -11.52 1.20
N SER A 215 17.27 -12.06 2.00
CA SER A 215 16.79 -13.44 1.79
C SER A 215 15.86 -13.44 0.58
N HIS A 216 16.40 -13.54 -0.63
CA HIS A 216 15.60 -13.40 -1.84
C HIS A 216 16.28 -12.51 -2.89
N GLY A 217 16.32 -11.19 -2.67
CA GLY A 217 16.82 -10.18 -3.62
C GLY A 217 16.90 -8.79 -2.99
N PRO A 218 17.29 -7.75 -3.74
CA PRO A 218 17.68 -6.51 -3.10
C PRO A 218 16.52 -5.71 -2.48
N SER A 219 16.84 -5.11 -1.33
CA SER A 219 16.04 -4.31 -0.40
C SER A 219 14.69 -3.78 -0.90
N LYS A 220 13.61 -4.29 -0.30
CA LYS A 220 12.25 -3.75 -0.40
C LYS A 220 11.93 -2.83 0.79
N GLY A 221 12.68 -1.75 0.98
CA GLY A 221 12.23 -0.61 1.81
C GLY A 221 11.87 -0.93 3.27
N GLY A 222 12.47 -1.99 3.85
CA GLY A 222 12.26 -2.43 5.23
C GLY A 222 11.27 -3.58 5.39
N ASN A 223 11.08 -4.02 6.64
CA ASN A 223 10.36 -5.22 7.02
C ASN A 223 8.87 -4.99 7.30
N TYR A 224 8.34 -3.79 7.10
CA TYR A 224 6.89 -3.56 7.10
C TYR A 224 6.39 -3.31 5.67
N PRO A 225 5.78 -4.32 5.02
CA PRO A 225 5.46 -4.25 3.60
C PRO A 225 4.19 -3.42 3.34
N GLN A 226 4.32 -2.10 3.31
CA GLN A 226 3.21 -1.14 3.11
C GLN A 226 2.30 -1.48 1.91
N LYS A 227 2.86 -2.01 0.81
CA LYS A 227 2.09 -2.46 -0.36
C LYS A 227 1.18 -3.65 -0.05
N SER A 228 1.69 -4.62 0.72
CA SER A 228 0.92 -5.79 1.13
C SER A 228 -0.17 -5.41 2.12
N VAL A 229 0.09 -4.45 3.02
CA VAL A 229 -0.93 -3.89 3.91
C VAL A 229 -2.02 -3.20 3.10
N ALA A 230 -1.66 -2.33 2.15
CA ALA A 230 -2.64 -1.68 1.27
C ALA A 230 -3.52 -2.69 0.52
N ALA A 231 -2.93 -3.77 0.00
CA ALA A 231 -3.67 -4.84 -0.65
C ALA A 231 -4.57 -5.62 0.32
N LEU A 232 -4.08 -5.92 1.52
CA LEU A 232 -4.82 -6.61 2.57
C LEU A 232 -6.02 -5.80 3.05
N LEU A 233 -5.87 -4.48 3.16
CA LEU A 233 -6.96 -3.57 3.54
C LEU A 233 -7.93 -3.26 2.39
N GLY A 234 -7.71 -3.78 1.18
CA GLY A 234 -8.54 -3.48 0.01
C GLY A 234 -8.36 -2.07 -0.57
N LEU A 235 -7.30 -1.35 -0.18
CA LEU A 235 -7.00 -0.02 -0.72
C LEU A 235 -6.76 -0.06 -2.24
N GLY A 236 -6.07 -1.10 -2.72
CA GLY A 236 -5.80 -1.30 -4.14
C GLY A 236 -5.34 -2.73 -4.42
N GLN A 237 -5.07 -3.04 -5.70
CA GLN A 237 -4.64 -4.37 -6.13
C GLN A 237 -3.22 -4.33 -6.67
N PHE A 238 -2.51 -5.45 -6.51
CA PHE A 238 -1.26 -5.66 -7.22
C PHE A 238 -1.50 -5.88 -8.71
N GLY A 239 -0.79 -5.13 -9.55
CA GLY A 239 -0.58 -5.51 -10.94
C GLY A 239 0.36 -6.70 -11.07
N VAL A 240 0.41 -7.27 -12.28
CA VAL A 240 1.43 -8.28 -12.64
C VAL A 240 2.85 -7.74 -12.42
N ASN A 241 3.03 -6.42 -12.55
CA ASN A 241 4.26 -5.67 -12.28
C ASN A 241 4.56 -5.45 -10.78
N ARG A 242 3.74 -6.00 -9.87
CA ARG A 242 3.84 -5.91 -8.40
C ARG A 242 3.75 -4.47 -7.86
N ILE A 243 3.10 -3.58 -8.60
CA ILE A 243 2.77 -2.22 -8.15
C ILE A 243 1.31 -2.21 -7.71
N ILE A 244 1.03 -1.53 -6.61
CA ILE A 244 -0.34 -1.30 -6.15
C ILE A 244 -0.94 -0.13 -6.92
N PHE A 245 -2.12 -0.35 -7.46
CA PHE A 245 -2.97 0.72 -7.97
C PHE A 245 -4.43 0.44 -7.61
N ARG A 246 -5.21 1.51 -7.58
CA ARG A 246 -6.63 1.50 -7.24
C ARG A 246 -7.42 1.98 -8.43
N ASP A 247 -8.39 1.19 -8.86
CA ASP A 247 -9.33 1.59 -9.92
C ASP A 247 -10.67 1.95 -9.27
N GLU A 248 -11.12 3.19 -9.46
CA GLU A 248 -12.42 3.68 -8.95
C GLU A 248 -13.32 4.13 -10.10
N ILE A 249 -14.64 4.03 -9.91
CA ILE A 249 -15.62 4.53 -10.85
C ILE A 249 -16.08 5.91 -10.38
N ILE A 250 -15.77 6.95 -11.16
CA ILE A 250 -16.12 8.34 -10.88
C ILE A 250 -16.89 8.88 -12.08
N ASN A 251 -18.15 9.29 -11.88
CA ASN A 251 -19.03 9.76 -12.95
C ASN A 251 -19.14 8.78 -14.14
N GLY A 252 -19.25 7.47 -13.85
CA GLY A 252 -19.36 6.41 -14.85
C GLY A 252 -18.07 6.10 -15.62
N LYS A 253 -16.94 6.71 -15.26
CA LYS A 253 -15.63 6.42 -15.86
C LYS A 253 -14.71 5.79 -14.84
N ILE A 254 -13.87 4.86 -15.30
CA ILE A 254 -12.85 4.23 -14.46
C ILE A 254 -11.57 5.07 -14.42
N HIS A 255 -11.18 5.44 -13.21
CA HIS A 255 -9.97 6.21 -12.89
C HIS A 255 -9.00 5.33 -12.14
N ARG A 256 -7.73 5.34 -12.56
CA ARG A 256 -6.65 4.60 -11.91
C ARG A 256 -5.81 5.55 -11.07
N PHE A 257 -5.65 5.22 -9.81
CA PHE A 257 -4.81 5.93 -8.84
C PHE A 257 -3.62 5.06 -8.46
N THR A 258 -2.44 5.68 -8.40
CA THR A 258 -1.22 5.07 -7.89
C THR A 258 -0.38 6.16 -7.25
N GLY A 259 0.33 5.82 -6.19
CA GLY A 259 1.16 6.76 -5.43
C GLY A 259 1.97 6.03 -4.37
N PRO A 260 2.79 6.75 -3.59
CA PRO A 260 3.32 6.21 -2.36
C PRO A 260 2.19 5.79 -1.42
N LEU A 261 2.51 4.81 -0.59
CA LEU A 261 1.63 4.25 0.42
C LEU A 261 2.25 4.49 1.77
N ARG A 262 1.45 4.78 2.80
CA ARG A 262 1.87 4.75 4.20
C ARG A 262 0.81 4.05 5.03
N SER A 263 1.14 3.79 6.29
CA SER A 263 0.18 3.21 7.21
C SER A 263 0.23 3.84 8.60
N LEU A 264 -0.86 3.68 9.33
CA LEU A 264 -0.90 3.81 10.78
C LEU A 264 -1.22 2.44 11.36
N VAL A 265 -0.61 2.10 12.49
CA VAL A 265 -0.96 0.95 13.31
C VAL A 265 -1.38 1.47 14.67
N ILE A 266 -2.63 1.19 15.04
CA ILE A 266 -3.27 1.71 16.24
C ILE A 266 -3.68 0.53 17.12
N PHE A 267 -3.14 0.46 18.33
CA PHE A 267 -3.62 -0.48 19.35
C PHE A 267 -4.59 0.29 20.24
N ASP A 268 -5.83 -0.17 20.35
CA ASP A 268 -6.86 0.46 21.18
C ASP A 268 -7.65 -0.59 21.97
N SER A 269 -8.34 -0.11 23.01
CA SER A 269 -9.12 -0.95 23.92
C SER A 269 -10.53 -1.27 23.41
N GLU A 270 -10.92 -0.77 22.24
CA GLU A 270 -12.25 -0.98 21.68
C GLU A 270 -12.40 -2.38 21.10
N ASP A 271 -13.63 -2.86 21.02
CA ASP A 271 -13.92 -4.18 20.47
C ASP A 271 -13.62 -4.25 18.96
N VAL A 272 -13.23 -5.45 18.52
CA VAL A 272 -13.09 -5.74 17.10
C VAL A 272 -14.44 -5.58 16.43
N VAL A 273 -14.47 -4.77 15.39
CA VAL A 273 -15.66 -4.47 14.61
C VAL A 273 -15.73 -5.36 13.38
N THR A 274 -16.86 -6.02 13.18
CA THR A 274 -17.10 -6.89 12.00
C THR A 274 -18.07 -6.32 10.98
N ASN A 275 -18.90 -5.34 11.37
CA ASN A 275 -20.05 -4.88 10.57
C ASN A 275 -20.22 -3.35 10.58
N GLU A 276 -19.12 -2.59 10.56
CA GLU A 276 -19.17 -1.13 10.50
C GLU A 276 -18.77 -0.60 9.13
N GLU A 277 -19.46 0.45 8.71
CA GLU A 277 -19.21 1.09 7.44
C GLU A 277 -17.82 1.75 7.43
N GLY A 278 -16.98 1.34 6.47
CA GLY A 278 -15.65 1.94 6.28
C GLY A 278 -14.51 1.28 7.07
N ILE A 279 -14.78 0.29 7.93
CA ILE A 279 -13.75 -0.52 8.61
C ILE A 279 -13.96 -1.98 8.24
N ILE A 280 -12.97 -2.61 7.60
CA ILE A 280 -13.07 -4.03 7.25
C ILE A 280 -12.52 -4.94 8.35
N TYR A 281 -13.21 -6.05 8.62
CA TYR A 281 -12.64 -7.13 9.42
C TYR A 281 -11.75 -8.02 8.56
N LEU A 282 -10.52 -8.26 8.99
CA LEU A 282 -9.55 -9.08 8.26
C LEU A 282 -9.81 -10.58 8.44
N ALA A 283 -10.90 -11.06 7.85
CA ALA A 283 -11.28 -12.46 7.87
C ALA A 283 -10.34 -13.35 7.05
N GLU A 284 -10.25 -14.64 7.42
CA GLU A 284 -9.42 -15.63 6.69
C GLU A 284 -9.88 -15.81 5.23
N GLN A 285 -11.18 -15.80 4.98
CA GLN A 285 -11.76 -15.90 3.63
C GLN A 285 -11.34 -14.74 2.71
N TRP A 286 -11.29 -13.51 3.24
CA TRP A 286 -10.83 -12.33 2.51
C TRP A 286 -9.36 -12.48 2.12
N ARG A 287 -8.53 -12.87 3.09
CA ARG A 287 -7.10 -13.13 2.86
C ARG A 287 -6.88 -14.23 1.81
N HIS A 288 -7.63 -15.33 1.88
CA HIS A 288 -7.55 -16.41 0.89
C HIS A 288 -7.92 -15.93 -0.51
N PHE A 289 -9.03 -15.20 -0.65
CA PHE A 289 -9.44 -14.60 -1.91
C PHE A 289 -8.34 -13.71 -2.51
N LEU A 290 -7.72 -12.85 -1.70
CA LEU A 290 -6.63 -11.99 -2.14
C LEU A 290 -5.40 -12.78 -2.63
N PHE A 291 -5.05 -13.90 -1.99
CA PHE A 291 -3.91 -14.72 -2.43
C PHE A 291 -4.13 -15.31 -3.81
N THR A 292 -5.34 -15.80 -4.07
CA THR A 292 -5.75 -16.31 -5.37
C THR A 292 -5.79 -15.18 -6.40
N LEU A 293 -6.36 -14.03 -6.03
CA LEU A 293 -6.45 -12.85 -6.90
C LEU A 293 -5.07 -12.38 -7.37
N TYR A 294 -4.08 -12.33 -6.49
CA TYR A 294 -2.73 -11.85 -6.81
C TYR A 294 -1.80 -12.92 -7.39
N ASN A 295 -2.25 -14.17 -7.49
CA ASN A 295 -1.50 -15.23 -8.14
C ASN A 295 -1.75 -15.22 -9.66
N PHE A 296 -0.91 -14.51 -10.42
CA PHE A 296 -1.05 -14.44 -11.88
C PHE A 296 -0.71 -15.76 -12.63
N THR A 297 -0.31 -16.83 -11.93
CA THR A 297 -0.27 -18.18 -12.53
C THR A 297 -1.65 -18.84 -12.55
N ASP A 298 -2.59 -18.33 -11.75
CA ASP A 298 -3.98 -18.77 -11.74
C ASP A 298 -4.76 -17.96 -12.78
N THR A 299 -5.10 -18.60 -13.89
CA THR A 299 -5.83 -18.00 -15.01
C THR A 299 -7.32 -18.31 -14.99
N ASP A 300 -7.84 -18.86 -13.89
CA ASP A 300 -9.26 -19.14 -13.74
C ASP A 300 -10.10 -17.89 -14.01
N TYR A 301 -11.09 -18.05 -14.89
CA TYR A 301 -12.04 -17.01 -15.27
C TYR A 301 -12.77 -16.45 -14.05
N GLU A 302 -13.13 -17.30 -13.08
CA GLU A 302 -13.83 -16.90 -11.87
C GLU A 302 -13.01 -16.01 -10.95
N VAL A 303 -11.68 -16.07 -11.03
CA VAL A 303 -10.77 -15.18 -10.31
C VAL A 303 -10.46 -13.93 -11.14
N ASN A 304 -10.20 -14.10 -12.44
CA ASN A 304 -9.74 -13.02 -13.31
C ASN A 304 -10.76 -11.89 -13.48
N LYS A 305 -12.07 -12.18 -13.33
CA LYS A 305 -13.14 -11.17 -13.39
C LYS A 305 -13.05 -10.08 -12.30
N TYR A 306 -12.23 -10.28 -11.28
CA TYR A 306 -11.98 -9.34 -10.18
C TYR A 306 -10.67 -8.55 -10.33
N ARG A 307 -9.79 -8.92 -11.29
CA ARG A 307 -8.45 -8.30 -11.42
C ARG A 307 -8.52 -6.96 -12.16
N PHE A 308 -8.03 -5.91 -11.51
CA PHE A 308 -7.86 -4.60 -12.15
C PHE A 308 -6.79 -4.64 -13.23
N CYS A 309 -5.74 -5.43 -13.02
CA CYS A 309 -4.69 -5.65 -14.00
C CYS A 309 -5.21 -6.53 -15.13
N SER A 310 -5.31 -5.95 -16.32
CA SER A 310 -5.76 -6.64 -17.53
C SER A 310 -4.69 -7.49 -18.21
N TYR A 311 -3.62 -7.88 -17.50
CA TYR A 311 -2.54 -8.69 -18.09
C TYR A 311 -3.05 -10.03 -18.64
N ILE A 312 -3.86 -10.74 -17.85
CA ILE A 312 -4.54 -11.97 -18.28
C ILE A 312 -5.87 -11.55 -18.96
N PRO A 313 -6.06 -11.81 -20.26
CA PRO A 313 -7.31 -11.51 -20.96
C PRO A 313 -8.53 -12.13 -20.27
N PHE A 314 -9.68 -11.46 -20.38
CA PHE A 314 -10.97 -11.99 -19.94
C PHE A 314 -11.88 -12.06 -21.16
N ASN A 315 -12.93 -11.24 -21.22
CA ASN A 315 -13.70 -10.94 -22.45
C ASN A 315 -13.16 -9.72 -23.20
N ASP A 316 -11.99 -9.23 -22.79
CA ASP A 316 -11.28 -8.10 -23.36
C ASP A 316 -9.85 -8.49 -23.75
N GLN A 317 -9.17 -7.61 -24.47
CA GLN A 317 -7.79 -7.82 -24.83
C GLN A 317 -6.85 -7.59 -23.63
N GLY A 318 -5.83 -8.44 -23.50
CA GLY A 318 -4.82 -8.33 -22.45
C GLY A 318 -3.96 -7.06 -22.52
N CYS A 319 -3.24 -6.71 -21.46
CA CYS A 319 -2.36 -5.53 -21.40
C CYS A 319 -0.97 -5.90 -20.88
N ASP A 320 0.06 -5.68 -21.68
CA ASP A 320 1.46 -6.02 -21.35
C ASP A 320 2.40 -4.80 -21.38
N LEU A 321 1.86 -3.57 -21.41
CA LEU A 321 2.65 -2.33 -21.47
C LEU A 321 3.74 -2.23 -20.38
N CYS A 322 3.50 -2.74 -19.17
CA CYS A 322 4.53 -2.70 -18.12
C CYS A 322 5.73 -3.62 -18.42
N ARG A 323 5.51 -4.70 -19.19
CA ARG A 323 6.56 -5.58 -19.72
C ARG A 323 7.23 -4.93 -20.93
N GLU A 324 6.45 -4.49 -21.91
CA GLU A 324 6.92 -3.89 -23.16
C GLU A 324 7.88 -2.72 -22.92
N TYR A 325 7.54 -1.84 -21.97
CA TYR A 325 8.34 -0.64 -21.66
C TYR A 325 9.30 -0.84 -20.48
N CYS A 326 9.59 -2.07 -20.06
CA CYS A 326 10.60 -2.36 -19.04
C CYS A 326 11.99 -2.39 -19.69
N PRO A 327 12.85 -1.37 -19.47
CA PRO A 327 14.14 -1.27 -20.16
C PRO A 327 15.10 -2.39 -19.74
N SER A 328 15.03 -2.81 -18.48
CA SER A 328 15.94 -3.83 -17.95
C SER A 328 15.55 -5.26 -18.28
N GLY A 329 14.35 -5.49 -18.82
CA GLY A 329 13.81 -6.85 -18.97
C GLY A 329 13.47 -7.54 -17.64
N ALA A 330 13.58 -6.87 -16.49
CA ALA A 330 13.25 -7.43 -15.18
C ALA A 330 11.78 -7.89 -15.09
N GLN A 331 10.86 -7.18 -15.76
CA GLN A 331 9.45 -7.57 -15.78
C GLN A 331 9.23 -8.85 -16.57
N GLU A 332 9.82 -8.98 -17.76
CA GLU A 332 9.72 -10.17 -18.59
C GLU A 332 10.18 -11.43 -17.86
N THR A 333 11.26 -11.32 -17.08
CA THR A 333 11.80 -12.44 -16.31
C THR A 333 11.08 -12.70 -14.98
N SER A 334 10.01 -11.96 -14.66
CA SER A 334 9.37 -11.97 -13.33
C SER A 334 7.86 -12.20 -13.32
N ILE A 335 7.26 -12.32 -14.51
CA ILE A 335 5.83 -12.51 -14.68
C ILE A 335 5.55 -13.79 -15.46
N PRO A 336 4.49 -14.54 -15.12
CA PRO A 336 4.05 -15.66 -15.95
C PRO A 336 3.51 -15.11 -17.27
N THR A 337 3.41 -15.95 -18.30
CA THR A 337 2.67 -15.64 -19.52
C THR A 337 1.17 -15.46 -19.21
N PRO A 338 0.37 -14.90 -20.14
CA PRO A 338 -1.08 -14.78 -19.92
C PRO A 338 -1.82 -16.13 -19.74
N THR A 339 -1.18 -17.25 -20.07
CA THR A 339 -1.69 -18.61 -19.83
C THR A 339 -1.40 -19.13 -18.41
N GLY A 340 -0.62 -18.38 -17.63
CA GLY A 340 -0.24 -18.72 -16.26
C GLY A 340 1.12 -19.43 -16.14
N GLU A 341 1.71 -19.84 -17.26
CA GLU A 341 2.98 -20.57 -17.30
C GLU A 341 4.19 -19.63 -17.35
N TYR A 342 5.27 -20.00 -16.67
CA TYR A 342 6.56 -19.32 -16.83
C TYR A 342 7.31 -19.86 -18.07
N PRO A 343 7.94 -18.99 -18.87
CA PRO A 343 8.78 -19.43 -19.99
C PRO A 343 9.84 -20.44 -19.53
N GLU A 344 10.16 -21.43 -20.36
CA GLU A 344 11.05 -22.55 -19.97
C GLU A 344 12.40 -22.09 -19.41
N HIS A 345 13.02 -21.08 -20.03
CA HIS A 345 14.30 -20.52 -19.58
C HIS A 345 14.22 -19.84 -18.21
N ILE A 346 13.03 -19.39 -17.77
CA ILE A 346 12.78 -18.88 -16.42
C ILE A 346 12.50 -20.06 -15.48
N SER A 347 11.65 -21.01 -15.87
CA SER A 347 11.32 -22.20 -15.06
C SER A 347 12.55 -23.04 -14.68
N ARG A 348 13.60 -23.02 -15.51
CA ARG A 348 14.90 -23.66 -15.22
C ARG A 348 15.75 -22.91 -14.19
N GLN A 349 15.43 -21.66 -13.85
CA GLN A 349 16.13 -20.85 -12.83
C GLN A 349 15.62 -21.18 -11.43
N THR A 350 15.81 -22.43 -10.98
CA THR A 350 15.26 -22.95 -9.71
C THR A 350 15.59 -22.09 -8.49
N HIS A 351 16.77 -21.46 -8.47
CA HIS A 351 17.20 -20.54 -7.41
C HIS A 351 16.32 -19.29 -7.23
N ARG A 352 15.51 -18.93 -8.23
CA ARG A 352 14.57 -17.79 -8.18
C ARG A 352 13.17 -18.17 -7.70
N PHE A 353 12.93 -19.45 -7.48
CA PHE A 353 11.65 -19.94 -6.97
C PHE A 353 11.76 -20.28 -5.49
N TRP A 354 10.82 -19.80 -4.70
CA TRP A 354 10.63 -20.21 -3.30
C TRP A 354 9.24 -20.82 -3.16
N GLU A 355 9.16 -22.10 -2.78
CA GLU A 355 7.88 -22.84 -2.67
C GLU A 355 7.01 -22.68 -3.93
N GLY A 356 7.63 -22.75 -5.12
CA GLY A 356 6.94 -22.61 -6.41
C GLY A 356 6.53 -21.17 -6.78
N LYS A 357 6.86 -20.15 -5.97
CA LYS A 357 6.62 -18.74 -6.29
C LYS A 357 7.87 -18.09 -6.86
N LEU A 358 7.76 -17.49 -8.05
CA LEU A 358 8.87 -16.78 -8.69
C LEU A 358 9.13 -15.45 -7.99
N GLN A 359 10.40 -15.20 -7.69
CA GLN A 359 10.84 -13.93 -7.17
C GLN A 359 11.05 -12.90 -8.30
N PHE A 360 10.63 -11.66 -8.04
CA PHE A 360 10.91 -10.54 -8.94
C PHE A 360 12.43 -10.35 -9.11
N ASP A 361 12.85 -10.16 -10.35
CA ASP A 361 14.23 -9.87 -10.75
C ASP A 361 14.61 -8.43 -10.39
N TYR A 362 14.68 -8.21 -9.08
CA TYR A 362 14.99 -6.90 -8.53
C TYR A 362 16.45 -6.52 -8.79
N GLY A 363 17.37 -7.50 -8.85
CA GLY A 363 18.77 -7.28 -9.24
C GLY A 363 18.85 -6.57 -10.58
N ARG A 364 18.25 -7.16 -11.63
CA ARG A 364 18.20 -6.55 -12.97
C ARG A 364 17.44 -5.22 -13.00
N CYS A 365 16.36 -5.08 -12.22
CA CYS A 365 15.63 -3.81 -12.13
C CYS A 365 16.49 -2.69 -11.50
N CYS A 366 17.30 -3.01 -10.49
CA CYS A 366 18.03 -2.02 -9.71
C CYS A 366 19.49 -1.82 -10.13
N GLU A 367 20.11 -2.76 -10.83
CA GLU A 367 21.45 -2.55 -11.41
C GLU A 367 21.41 -1.42 -12.45
N GLU A 368 20.49 -1.50 -13.42
CA GLU A 368 20.34 -0.42 -14.41
C GLU A 368 19.89 0.89 -13.76
N ARG A 369 18.97 0.81 -12.78
CA ARG A 369 18.54 2.01 -12.07
C ARG A 369 19.66 2.63 -11.25
N GLY A 370 20.45 1.82 -10.57
CA GLY A 370 21.56 2.22 -9.73
C GLY A 370 22.65 2.88 -10.56
N GLN A 371 23.02 2.27 -11.69
CA GLN A 371 23.98 2.86 -12.62
C GLN A 371 23.53 4.23 -13.11
N MET A 372 22.27 4.35 -13.55
CA MET A 372 21.72 5.61 -14.04
C MET A 372 21.58 6.66 -12.92
N ALA A 373 21.18 6.27 -11.72
CA ALA A 373 21.07 7.17 -10.57
C ALA A 373 22.45 7.69 -10.11
N THR A 374 23.51 6.87 -10.19
CA THR A 374 24.88 7.32 -9.91
C THR A 374 25.35 8.38 -10.91
N LEU A 375 24.96 8.26 -12.18
CA LEU A 375 25.34 9.23 -13.23
C LEU A 375 24.44 10.46 -13.25
N TYR A 376 23.16 10.30 -12.91
CA TYR A 376 22.11 11.31 -13.01
C TYR A 376 21.21 11.24 -11.76
N PRO A 377 21.49 12.03 -10.71
CA PRO A 377 20.73 11.97 -9.45
C PRO A 377 19.23 12.25 -9.57
N GLU A 378 18.81 12.99 -10.60
CA GLU A 378 17.39 13.27 -10.89
C GLU A 378 16.74 12.25 -11.85
N TRP A 379 17.44 11.17 -12.18
CA TRP A 379 16.92 10.12 -13.02
C TRP A 379 16.11 9.09 -12.21
N SER A 380 14.96 8.68 -12.75
CA SER A 380 14.13 7.63 -12.19
C SER A 380 13.52 6.82 -13.33
N CYS A 381 13.70 5.49 -13.32
CA CYS A 381 13.12 4.63 -14.34
C CYS A 381 11.59 4.71 -14.32
N ALA A 382 10.96 4.05 -13.33
CA ALA A 382 9.50 3.96 -13.14
C ALA A 382 8.62 3.68 -14.38
N ARG A 383 9.19 3.34 -15.56
CA ARG A 383 8.47 3.22 -16.83
C ARG A 383 7.28 2.26 -16.75
N GLY A 384 7.48 1.09 -16.13
CA GLY A 384 6.41 0.11 -15.93
C GLY A 384 5.27 0.60 -15.02
N LEU A 385 5.56 1.45 -14.03
CA LEU A 385 4.56 2.12 -13.20
C LEU A 385 3.80 3.16 -14.01
N THR A 386 4.54 4.06 -14.66
CA THR A 386 4.00 5.18 -15.42
C THR A 386 3.09 4.70 -16.56
N MET A 387 3.54 3.71 -17.33
CA MET A 387 2.74 3.13 -18.42
C MET A 387 1.48 2.45 -17.90
N CYS A 388 1.58 1.66 -16.82
CA CYS A 388 0.43 1.00 -16.21
C CYS A 388 -0.62 1.99 -15.67
N ALA A 389 -0.17 3.12 -15.10
CA ALA A 389 -1.05 4.13 -14.54
C ALA A 389 -1.71 5.00 -15.63
N ALA A 390 -0.90 5.53 -16.55
CA ALA A 390 -1.34 6.50 -17.55
C ALA A 390 -2.06 5.84 -18.74
N LYS A 391 -1.53 4.73 -19.26
CA LYS A 391 -1.97 4.11 -20.53
C LYS A 391 -2.47 2.67 -20.38
N GLY A 392 -2.35 2.08 -19.20
CA GLY A 392 -2.81 0.72 -18.91
C GLY A 392 -4.32 0.56 -19.13
N ARG A 393 -4.72 -0.58 -19.67
CA ARG A 393 -6.14 -0.90 -19.91
C ARG A 393 -6.87 -1.10 -18.58
N ARG A 394 -8.03 -0.46 -18.43
CA ARG A 394 -8.85 -0.43 -17.22
C ARG A 394 -10.14 -1.23 -17.44
N ARG A 395 -10.55 -2.01 -16.44
CA ARG A 395 -11.72 -2.90 -16.50
C ARG A 395 -12.82 -2.39 -15.57
N VAL A 396 -13.85 -1.77 -16.13
CA VAL A 396 -14.98 -1.23 -15.34
C VAL A 396 -15.64 -2.34 -14.51
N TYR A 397 -15.95 -3.47 -15.14
CA TYR A 397 -16.58 -4.61 -14.47
C TYR A 397 -15.72 -5.18 -13.33
N ALA A 398 -14.39 -5.13 -13.43
CA ALA A 398 -13.51 -5.68 -12.40
C ALA A 398 -13.53 -4.84 -11.12
N ALA A 399 -13.61 -3.51 -11.26
CA ALA A 399 -13.79 -2.60 -10.13
C ALA A 399 -15.10 -2.92 -9.37
N GLU A 400 -16.22 -2.99 -10.10
CA GLU A 400 -17.53 -3.30 -9.49
C GLU A 400 -17.55 -4.66 -8.80
N ASN A 401 -17.04 -5.69 -9.48
CA ASN A 401 -17.00 -7.05 -8.95
C ASN A 401 -16.12 -7.15 -7.70
N PHE A 402 -14.94 -6.50 -7.71
CA PHE A 402 -14.00 -6.54 -6.59
C PHE A 402 -14.60 -5.89 -5.35
N TYR A 403 -15.13 -4.67 -5.46
CA TYR A 403 -15.68 -3.97 -4.30
C TYR A 403 -16.92 -4.68 -3.74
N ARG A 404 -17.75 -5.29 -4.60
CA ARG A 404 -18.84 -6.16 -4.14
C ARG A 404 -18.33 -7.38 -3.38
N LYS A 405 -17.28 -8.05 -3.89
CA LYS A 405 -16.69 -9.22 -3.24
C LYS A 405 -15.99 -8.88 -1.94
N MET A 406 -15.37 -7.70 -1.86
CA MET A 406 -14.80 -7.17 -0.64
C MET A 406 -15.89 -7.02 0.43
N CYS A 407 -16.97 -6.27 0.15
CA CYS A 407 -18.11 -6.15 1.07
C CYS A 407 -18.62 -7.53 1.53
N GLU A 408 -18.84 -8.47 0.61
CA GLU A 408 -19.31 -9.83 0.92
C GLU A 408 -18.39 -10.57 1.90
N LEU A 409 -17.06 -10.44 1.76
CA LEU A 409 -16.10 -11.21 2.53
C LEU A 409 -15.63 -10.54 3.83
N THR A 410 -15.90 -9.24 4.00
CA THR A 410 -15.40 -8.44 5.13
C THR A 410 -16.48 -7.91 6.09
N THR A 411 -17.75 -8.22 5.85
CA THR A 411 -18.91 -7.80 6.67
C THR A 411 -19.67 -9.00 7.27
N MET A 412 -18.94 -9.99 7.77
CA MET A 412 -19.54 -11.20 8.38
C MET A 412 -19.51 -11.15 9.90
#